data_AF-A0A3C0TM48-F1
#
_entry.id   AF-A0A3C0TM48-F1
#
_cell.length_a   1.000
_cell.length_b   1.000
_cell.length_c   1.000
_cell.angle_alpha   90.00
_cell.angle_beta   90.00
_cell.angle_gamma   90.00
#
_symmetry.space_group_name_H-M   'P 1'
#
loop_
_entity.id
_entity.type
_entity.pdbx_description
1 polymer ?
#
loop_
_entity_poly.entity_id
_entity_poly.type
_entity_poly.pdbx_seq_one_letter_code
_entity_poly.pdbx_strand_id
1 'polypeptide(L)'
;MGGRYGGPRSDEKREEIRKKVEAVWVWKVTEVLALDEATAAKFLPSVSSLRKKRRELRRDKRHTLRELRVTLQSREPDAKKLRASLNRIEKNRDQRHRLRKEEFRAAKKLLSLEQQARYVLFQREFRREMRGMISRARGRGRGMKGMGSGAGPGLQGRPTGER
;
A
#
# COMPACT_ATOMS: atom_id res chain seq x y z
N MET A 1 15.47 -19.61 -8.87
CA MET A 1 14.08 -20.10 -8.70
C MET A 1 13.22 -19.01 -8.06
N GLY A 2 12.15 -18.55 -8.73
CA GLY A 2 11.02 -17.87 -8.05
C GLY A 2 10.57 -16.48 -8.50
N GLY A 3 10.85 -16.03 -9.72
CA GLY A 3 10.24 -14.82 -10.29
C GLY A 3 8.76 -15.04 -10.62
N ARG A 4 7.85 -14.98 -9.63
CA ARG A 4 6.41 -14.75 -9.92
C ARG A 4 6.19 -13.29 -10.27
N TYR A 5 6.68 -12.89 -11.44
CA TYR A 5 6.13 -11.76 -12.17
C TYR A 5 4.70 -12.16 -12.54
N GLY A 6 3.71 -11.47 -11.98
CA GLY A 6 2.33 -11.67 -12.39
C GLY A 6 2.21 -11.33 -13.87
N GLY A 7 1.69 -12.25 -14.68
CA GLY A 7 1.53 -12.04 -16.13
C GLY A 7 0.56 -10.90 -16.48
N PRO A 8 0.37 -10.61 -17.78
CA PRO A 8 -0.45 -9.49 -18.29
C PRO A 8 -1.86 -9.42 -17.69
N ARG A 9 -2.52 -10.59 -17.55
CA ARG A 9 -3.84 -10.75 -16.91
C ARG A 9 -3.89 -10.24 -15.47
N SER A 10 -2.75 -10.22 -14.77
CA SER A 10 -2.66 -9.74 -13.38
C SER A 10 -2.53 -8.22 -13.29
N ASP A 11 -1.98 -7.56 -14.30
CA ASP A 11 -1.83 -6.10 -14.32
C ASP A 11 -3.10 -5.40 -14.80
N GLU A 12 -3.79 -5.97 -15.78
CA GLU A 12 -5.14 -5.54 -16.19
C GLU A 12 -6.12 -5.62 -15.02
N LYS A 13 -6.18 -6.77 -14.33
CA LYS A 13 -7.02 -6.93 -13.13
C LYS A 13 -6.66 -5.95 -12.02
N ARG A 14 -5.38 -5.61 -11.87
CA ARG A 14 -4.95 -4.58 -10.91
C ARG A 14 -5.37 -3.18 -11.35
N GLU A 15 -5.40 -2.89 -12.65
CA GLU A 15 -5.87 -1.62 -13.18
C GLU A 15 -7.39 -1.47 -13.05
N GLU A 16 -8.14 -2.53 -13.33
CA GLU A 16 -9.58 -2.58 -13.11
C GLU A 16 -9.94 -2.32 -11.64
N ILE A 17 -9.27 -3.01 -10.70
CA ILE A 17 -9.45 -2.76 -9.27
C ILE A 17 -9.10 -1.31 -8.93
N ARG A 18 -8.08 -0.70 -9.56
CA ARG A 18 -7.73 0.71 -9.31
C ARG A 18 -8.82 1.66 -9.77
N LYS A 19 -9.37 1.45 -10.97
CA LYS A 19 -10.47 2.26 -11.50
C LYS A 19 -11.68 2.18 -10.57
N LYS A 20 -12.03 0.97 -10.12
CA LYS A 20 -13.11 0.74 -9.13
C LYS A 20 -12.86 1.48 -7.81
N VAL A 21 -11.65 1.38 -7.26
CA VAL A 21 -11.27 2.08 -6.01
C VAL A 21 -11.36 3.60 -6.16
N GLU A 22 -11.00 4.13 -7.33
CA GLU A 22 -11.08 5.57 -7.58
C GLU A 22 -12.51 6.03 -7.76
N ALA A 23 -13.36 5.29 -8.47
CA ALA A 23 -14.79 5.56 -8.57
C ALA A 23 -15.47 5.57 -7.19
N VAL A 24 -15.20 4.55 -6.35
CA VAL A 24 -15.72 4.52 -4.97
C VAL A 24 -15.21 5.71 -4.16
N TRP A 25 -13.96 6.13 -4.37
CA TRP A 25 -13.43 7.30 -3.68
C TRP A 25 -14.14 8.60 -4.09
N VAL A 26 -14.32 8.82 -5.40
CA VAL A 26 -15.02 10.00 -5.94
C VAL A 26 -16.44 10.05 -5.38
N TRP A 27 -17.18 8.94 -5.47
CA TRP A 27 -18.52 8.87 -4.92
C TRP A 27 -18.54 9.20 -3.42
N LYS A 28 -17.76 8.48 -2.59
CA LYS A 28 -17.78 8.72 -1.14
C LYS A 28 -17.32 10.12 -0.74
N VAL A 29 -16.34 10.70 -1.43
CA VAL A 29 -15.84 12.04 -1.07
C VAL A 29 -16.86 13.11 -1.41
N THR A 30 -17.57 12.99 -2.54
CA THR A 30 -18.64 13.92 -2.90
C THR A 30 -19.76 13.88 -1.87
N GLU A 31 -20.20 12.68 -1.47
CA GLU A 31 -21.25 12.48 -0.46
C GLU A 31 -20.85 13.04 0.90
N VAL A 32 -19.68 12.64 1.44
CA VAL A 32 -19.27 13.03 2.80
C VAL A 32 -19.04 14.53 2.93
N LEU A 33 -18.51 15.16 1.89
CA LEU A 33 -18.25 16.60 1.88
C LEU A 33 -19.46 17.41 1.40
N ALA A 34 -20.54 16.75 0.93
CA ALA A 34 -21.68 17.41 0.29
C ALA A 34 -21.22 18.48 -0.72
N LEU A 35 -20.36 18.07 -1.67
CA LEU A 35 -19.81 18.99 -2.66
C LEU A 35 -20.87 19.38 -3.68
N ASP A 36 -21.03 20.68 -3.92
CA ASP A 36 -21.74 21.16 -5.10
C ASP A 36 -20.96 20.86 -6.38
N GLU A 37 -21.63 20.93 -7.53
CA GLU A 37 -21.05 20.59 -8.83
C GLU A 37 -19.83 21.45 -9.18
N ALA A 38 -19.87 22.75 -8.88
CA ALA A 38 -18.79 23.68 -9.21
C ALA A 38 -17.52 23.42 -8.39
N THR A 39 -17.69 23.12 -7.10
CA THR A 39 -16.62 22.76 -6.18
C THR A 39 -16.07 21.39 -6.52
N ALA A 40 -16.93 20.39 -6.79
CA ALA A 40 -16.53 19.05 -7.19
C ALA A 40 -15.70 19.06 -8.49
N ALA A 41 -16.13 19.83 -9.50
CA ALA A 41 -15.44 19.97 -10.77
C ALA A 41 -14.00 20.51 -10.65
N LYS A 42 -13.72 21.32 -9.60
CA LYS A 42 -12.37 21.86 -9.33
C LYS A 42 -11.57 20.96 -8.38
N PHE A 43 -12.21 20.45 -7.33
CA PHE A 43 -11.56 19.72 -6.25
C PHE A 43 -11.17 18.30 -6.65
N LEU A 44 -12.08 17.56 -7.29
CA LEU A 44 -11.86 16.16 -7.62
C LEU A 44 -10.65 15.97 -8.55
N PRO A 45 -10.49 16.70 -9.67
CA PRO A 45 -9.32 16.54 -10.54
C PRO A 45 -8.00 16.88 -9.83
N SER A 46 -8.01 17.96 -9.03
CA SER A 46 -6.84 18.41 -8.27
C SER A 46 -6.33 17.30 -7.35
N VAL A 47 -7.22 16.72 -6.53
CA VAL A 47 -6.86 15.67 -5.58
C VAL A 47 -6.57 14.34 -6.28
N SER A 48 -7.27 14.00 -7.36
CA SER A 48 -7.08 12.75 -8.11
C SER A 48 -5.65 12.66 -8.69
N SER A 49 -5.13 13.78 -9.21
CA SER A 49 -3.75 13.87 -9.68
C SER A 49 -2.74 13.58 -8.56
N LEU A 50 -2.96 14.14 -7.36
CA LEU A 50 -2.11 13.93 -6.19
C LEU A 50 -2.21 12.51 -5.63
N ARG A 51 -3.40 11.89 -5.71
CA ARG A 51 -3.60 10.46 -5.38
C ARG A 51 -2.83 9.55 -6.31
N LYS A 52 -2.83 9.83 -7.63
CA LYS A 52 -2.02 9.12 -8.63
C LYS A 52 -0.53 9.19 -8.30
N LYS A 53 0.00 10.40 -8.08
CA LYS A 53 1.42 10.60 -7.69
C LYS A 53 1.76 9.86 -6.40
N ARG A 54 0.92 9.95 -5.35
CA ARG A 54 1.14 9.20 -4.09
C ARG A 54 1.15 7.69 -4.30
N ARG A 55 0.35 7.16 -5.22
CA ARG A 55 0.32 5.74 -5.55
C ARG A 55 1.61 5.30 -6.22
N GLU A 56 2.13 6.08 -7.15
CA GLU A 56 3.42 5.84 -7.81
C GLU A 56 4.55 5.82 -6.78
N LEU A 57 4.61 6.81 -5.89
CA LEU A 57 5.57 6.82 -4.77
C LEU A 57 5.44 5.59 -3.86
N ARG A 58 4.22 5.08 -3.61
CA ARG A 58 4.03 3.84 -2.86
C ARG A 58 4.49 2.59 -3.62
N ARG A 59 4.44 2.59 -4.95
CA ARG A 59 4.99 1.48 -5.78
C ARG A 59 6.51 1.52 -5.74
N ASP A 60 7.06 2.70 -5.99
CA ASP A 60 8.49 3.01 -5.93
C ASP A 60 9.10 2.57 -4.59
N LYS A 61 8.59 3.08 -3.45
CA LYS A 61 9.04 2.67 -2.11
C LYS A 61 8.99 1.16 -1.90
N ARG A 62 7.93 0.49 -2.37
CA ARG A 62 7.82 -0.97 -2.22
C ARG A 62 8.87 -1.71 -3.04
N HIS A 63 9.23 -1.19 -4.22
CA HIS A 63 10.29 -1.75 -5.05
C HIS A 63 11.66 -1.53 -4.42
N THR A 64 11.96 -0.32 -3.98
CA THR A 64 13.22 0.00 -3.28
C THR A 64 13.42 -0.83 -2.01
N LEU A 65 12.36 -1.05 -1.23
CA LEU A 65 12.43 -1.93 -0.06
C LEU A 65 12.59 -3.42 -0.42
N ARG A 66 12.27 -3.84 -1.64
CA ARG A 66 12.58 -5.20 -2.12
C ARG A 66 14.04 -5.27 -2.56
N GLU A 67 14.51 -4.29 -3.32
CA GLU A 67 15.92 -4.17 -3.74
C GLU A 67 16.84 -4.18 -2.52
N LEU A 68 16.56 -3.35 -1.52
CA LEU A 68 17.33 -3.28 -0.28
C LEU A 68 17.41 -4.64 0.44
N ARG A 69 16.29 -5.38 0.52
CA ARG A 69 16.29 -6.73 1.11
C ARG A 69 17.13 -7.72 0.32
N VAL A 70 17.06 -7.67 -1.01
CA VAL A 70 17.85 -8.55 -1.89
C VAL A 70 19.34 -8.24 -1.75
N THR A 71 19.72 -6.95 -1.73
CA THR A 71 21.12 -6.55 -1.53
C THR A 71 21.68 -7.05 -0.19
N LEU A 72 20.88 -6.97 0.88
CA LEU A 72 21.27 -7.47 2.21
C LEU A 72 21.32 -9.00 2.32
N GLN A 73 20.76 -9.75 1.37
CA GLN A 73 20.88 -11.21 1.33
C GLN A 73 22.20 -11.69 0.71
N SER A 74 22.98 -10.79 0.09
CA SER A 74 24.32 -11.10 -0.42
C SER A 74 25.29 -11.38 0.73
N ARG A 75 26.24 -12.31 0.53
CA ARG A 75 27.35 -12.52 1.48
C ARG A 75 28.20 -11.26 1.66
N GLU A 76 28.36 -10.50 0.58
CA GLU A 76 28.99 -9.18 0.57
C GLU A 76 28.00 -8.17 -0.03
N PRO A 77 27.25 -7.44 0.80
CA PRO A 77 26.32 -6.41 0.33
C PRO A 77 27.07 -5.22 -0.31
N ASP A 78 26.69 -4.87 -1.52
CA ASP A 78 27.25 -3.72 -2.25
C ASP A 78 26.82 -2.39 -1.58
N ALA A 79 27.80 -1.72 -0.96
CA ALA A 79 27.60 -0.45 -0.25
C ALA A 79 27.03 0.67 -1.14
N LYS A 80 27.35 0.70 -2.44
CA LYS A 80 26.83 1.70 -3.38
C LYS A 80 25.35 1.47 -3.65
N LYS A 81 24.92 0.21 -3.82
CA LYS A 81 23.50 -0.17 -3.97
C LYS A 81 22.68 0.11 -2.70
N LEU A 82 23.26 -0.16 -1.52
CA LEU A 82 22.64 0.18 -0.24
C LEU A 82 22.42 1.70 -0.13
N ARG A 83 23.46 2.50 -0.37
CA ARG A 83 23.39 3.97 -0.33
C ARG A 83 22.35 4.52 -1.32
N ALA A 84 22.32 4.01 -2.54
CA ALA A 84 21.33 4.42 -3.54
C ALA A 84 19.89 4.11 -3.09
N SER A 85 19.66 2.92 -2.51
CA SER A 85 18.36 2.53 -1.99
C SER A 85 17.90 3.41 -0.83
N LEU A 86 18.80 3.73 0.10
CA LEU A 86 18.52 4.62 1.23
C LEU A 86 18.16 6.03 0.75
N ASN A 87 18.95 6.62 -0.16
CA ASN A 87 18.68 7.94 -0.73
C ASN A 87 17.33 7.99 -1.46
N ARG A 88 16.94 6.91 -2.16
CA ARG A 88 15.64 6.81 -2.83
C ARG A 88 14.49 6.73 -1.83
N ILE A 89 14.66 6.02 -0.71
CA ILE A 89 13.67 5.97 0.38
C ILE A 89 13.47 7.35 1.02
N GLU A 90 14.56 8.08 1.24
CA GLU A 90 14.53 9.44 1.79
C GLU A 90 13.79 10.41 0.84
N LYS A 91 14.20 10.48 -0.43
CA LYS A 91 13.53 11.29 -1.46
C LYS A 91 12.03 10.95 -1.57
N ASN A 92 11.69 9.66 -1.51
CA ASN A 92 10.30 9.22 -1.53
C ASN A 92 9.50 9.75 -0.31
N ARG A 93 10.10 9.78 0.87
CA ARG A 93 9.48 10.33 2.09
C ARG A 93 9.20 11.82 1.92
N ASP A 94 10.16 12.58 1.40
CA ASP A 94 10.01 14.02 1.20
C ASP A 94 8.95 14.35 0.16
N GLN A 95 8.97 13.67 -0.99
CA GLN A 95 7.95 13.83 -2.02
C GLN A 95 6.56 13.51 -1.48
N ARG A 96 6.41 12.47 -0.65
CA ARG A 96 5.13 12.16 -0.01
C ARG A 96 4.66 13.25 0.94
N HIS A 97 5.57 13.89 1.67
CA HIS A 97 5.25 15.02 2.54
C HIS A 97 4.79 16.23 1.73
N ARG A 98 5.50 16.54 0.63
CA ARG A 98 5.14 17.62 -0.30
C ARG A 98 3.73 17.41 -0.87
N LEU A 99 3.43 16.22 -1.39
CA LEU A 99 2.09 15.91 -1.91
C LEU A 99 0.99 16.04 -0.85
N ARG A 100 1.28 15.73 0.42
CA ARG A 100 0.32 15.91 1.52
C ARG A 100 0.07 17.39 1.81
N LYS A 101 1.11 18.23 1.75
CA LYS A 101 0.96 19.69 1.87
C LYS A 101 0.17 20.27 0.71
N GLU A 102 0.44 19.84 -0.53
CA GLU A 102 -0.31 20.26 -1.71
C GLU A 102 -1.80 19.90 -1.62
N GLU A 103 -2.11 18.69 -1.18
CA GLU A 103 -3.49 18.25 -0.96
C GLU A 103 -4.22 19.09 0.09
N PHE A 104 -3.54 19.43 1.20
CA PHE A 104 -4.10 20.31 2.22
C PHE A 104 -4.31 21.75 1.71
N ARG A 105 -3.39 22.26 0.88
CA ARG A 105 -3.56 23.57 0.22
C ARG A 105 -4.74 23.57 -0.74
N ALA A 106 -4.92 22.50 -1.53
CA ALA A 106 -6.06 22.36 -2.42
C ALA A 106 -7.38 22.34 -1.64
N ALA A 107 -7.44 21.58 -0.54
CA ALA A 107 -8.60 21.56 0.35
C ALA A 107 -8.89 22.96 0.93
N LYS A 108 -7.87 23.66 1.45
CA LYS A 108 -8.04 25.02 1.98
C LYS A 108 -8.56 26.03 0.96
N LYS A 109 -8.15 25.90 -0.30
CA LYS A 109 -8.54 26.82 -1.36
C LYS A 109 -9.97 26.59 -1.87
N LEU A 110 -10.45 25.35 -1.83
CA LEU A 110 -11.66 24.94 -2.55
C LEU A 110 -12.80 24.51 -1.64
N LEU A 111 -12.53 24.17 -0.38
CA LEU A 111 -13.53 23.63 0.54
C LEU A 111 -13.81 24.61 1.69
N SER A 112 -15.04 24.60 2.18
CA SER A 112 -15.39 25.27 3.44
C SER A 112 -14.63 24.67 4.63
N LEU A 113 -14.57 25.38 5.76
CA LEU A 113 -13.87 24.89 6.95
C LEU A 113 -14.43 23.54 7.45
N GLU A 114 -15.75 23.38 7.41
CA GLU A 114 -16.41 22.13 7.76
C GLU A 114 -16.04 21.00 6.79
N GLN A 115 -16.10 21.26 5.49
CA GLN A 115 -15.72 20.29 4.45
C GLN A 115 -14.24 19.89 4.59
N GLN A 116 -13.35 20.82 4.94
CA GLN A 116 -11.94 20.52 5.23
C GLN A 116 -11.80 19.54 6.40
N ALA A 117 -12.53 19.76 7.50
CA ALA A 117 -12.51 18.87 8.66
C ALA A 117 -13.03 17.47 8.31
N ARG A 118 -14.18 17.40 7.65
CA ARG A 118 -14.77 16.13 7.15
C ARG A 118 -13.80 15.41 6.22
N TYR A 119 -13.13 16.14 5.33
CA TYR A 119 -12.15 15.59 4.40
C TYR A 119 -10.95 14.95 5.12
N VAL A 120 -10.43 15.58 6.18
CA VAL A 120 -9.33 15.01 6.99
C VAL A 120 -9.75 13.67 7.62
N LEU A 121 -10.95 13.60 8.20
CA LEU A 121 -11.49 12.37 8.78
C LEU A 121 -11.69 11.28 7.72
N PHE A 122 -12.34 11.65 6.62
CA PHE A 122 -12.58 10.76 5.49
C PHE A 122 -11.29 10.15 4.94
N GLN A 123 -10.23 10.95 4.75
CA GLN A 123 -8.92 10.43 4.29
C GLN A 123 -8.36 9.34 5.20
N ARG A 124 -8.51 9.49 6.51
CA ARG A 124 -8.03 8.52 7.51
C ARG A 124 -8.81 7.22 7.42
N GLU A 125 -10.13 7.33 7.35
CA GLU A 125 -11.07 6.21 7.37
C GLU A 125 -11.07 5.44 6.06
N PHE A 126 -11.17 6.13 4.94
CA PHE A 126 -11.13 5.53 3.61
C PHE A 126 -9.85 4.71 3.41
N ARG A 127 -8.70 5.24 3.85
CA ARG A 127 -7.43 4.51 3.76
C ARG A 127 -7.42 3.22 4.58
N ARG A 128 -8.04 3.23 5.78
CA ARG A 128 -8.15 2.06 6.65
C ARG A 128 -9.07 1.01 6.02
N GLU A 129 -10.25 1.45 5.57
CA GLU A 129 -11.25 0.62 4.89
C GLU A 129 -10.67 -0.06 3.65
N MET A 130 -10.07 0.71 2.74
CA MET A 130 -9.50 0.17 1.51
C MET A 130 -8.34 -0.80 1.76
N ARG A 131 -7.53 -0.55 2.79
CA ARG A 131 -6.47 -1.50 3.17
C ARG A 131 -7.08 -2.84 3.60
N GLY A 132 -8.14 -2.81 4.40
CA GLY A 132 -8.86 -4.00 4.85
C GLY A 132 -9.48 -4.77 3.68
N MET A 133 -10.22 -4.08 2.81
CA MET A 133 -10.85 -4.69 1.62
C MET A 133 -9.82 -5.34 0.70
N ILE A 134 -8.74 -4.63 0.37
CA ILE A 134 -7.68 -5.16 -0.49
C ILE A 134 -6.97 -6.34 0.17
N SER A 135 -6.77 -6.32 1.49
CA SER A 135 -6.16 -7.44 2.22
C SER A 135 -7.05 -8.68 2.17
N ARG A 136 -8.35 -8.53 2.43
CA ARG A 136 -9.33 -9.63 2.34
C ARG A 136 -9.45 -10.21 0.94
N ALA A 137 -9.48 -9.35 -0.08
CA ALA A 137 -9.52 -9.76 -1.49
C ALA A 137 -8.26 -10.55 -1.91
N ARG A 138 -7.11 -10.30 -1.29
CA ARG A 138 -5.88 -11.09 -1.49
C ARG A 138 -5.81 -12.34 -0.62
N GLY A 139 -6.40 -12.30 0.59
CA GLY A 139 -6.43 -13.39 1.56
C GLY A 139 -7.33 -14.56 1.15
N ARG A 140 -8.40 -14.30 0.39
CA ARG A 140 -9.26 -15.35 -0.20
C ARG A 140 -8.59 -16.23 -1.27
N GLY A 141 -7.30 -16.01 -1.57
CA GLY A 141 -6.48 -16.86 -2.46
C GLY A 141 -5.31 -17.58 -1.77
N ARG A 142 -5.21 -17.50 -0.43
CA ARG A 142 -4.25 -18.29 0.37
C ARG A 142 -5.03 -18.91 1.53
N GLY A 143 -5.76 -19.97 1.20
CA GLY A 143 -6.25 -20.91 2.19
C GLY A 143 -5.07 -21.49 2.99
N MET A 144 -5.35 -21.80 4.25
CA MET A 144 -4.47 -22.43 5.23
C MET A 144 -3.37 -23.33 4.64
N LYS A 145 -2.11 -22.94 4.80
CA LYS A 145 -0.99 -23.89 4.90
C LYS A 145 0.06 -23.28 5.82
N GLY A 146 0.04 -23.71 7.07
CA GLY A 146 0.95 -23.22 8.11
C GLY A 146 0.29 -22.98 9.47
N MET A 147 -0.65 -23.83 9.89
CA MET A 147 -0.77 -24.10 11.32
C MET A 147 0.04 -25.38 11.54
N GLY A 148 1.20 -25.25 12.17
CA GLY A 148 2.05 -26.38 12.48
C GLY A 148 1.39 -27.25 13.54
N SER A 149 0.92 -28.42 13.13
CA SER A 149 0.90 -29.62 13.98
C SER A 149 2.19 -30.38 13.72
N GLY A 150 3.28 -29.89 14.32
CA GLY A 150 4.50 -30.66 14.47
C GLY A 150 4.27 -31.75 15.51
N ALA A 151 3.60 -32.83 15.11
CA ALA A 151 3.75 -34.11 15.79
C ALA A 151 5.12 -34.64 15.39
N GLY A 152 6.14 -34.34 16.21
CA GLY A 152 7.45 -34.96 16.08
C GLY A 152 7.33 -36.47 16.28
N PRO A 153 7.98 -37.31 15.46
CA PRO A 153 8.06 -38.74 15.74
C PRO A 153 8.78 -38.94 17.06
N GLY A 154 8.09 -39.50 18.05
CA GLY A 154 8.69 -39.93 19.30
C GLY A 154 9.79 -40.94 18.99
N LEU A 155 11.01 -40.59 19.37
CA LEU A 155 12.18 -41.48 19.39
C LEU A 155 11.84 -42.68 20.28
N GLN A 156 11.54 -43.82 19.67
CA GLN A 156 11.58 -45.11 20.34
C GLN A 156 13.06 -45.49 20.55
N GLY A 157 13.55 -45.22 21.75
CA GLY A 157 14.78 -45.78 22.27
C GLY A 157 14.49 -46.60 23.53
N ARG A 158 14.51 -47.92 23.40
CA ARG A 158 14.80 -48.89 24.47
C ARG A 158 16.02 -49.68 23.98
N PRO A 159 16.98 -50.10 24.85
CA PRO A 159 16.69 -50.82 26.10
C PRO A 159 17.52 -50.36 27.32
N THR A 160 16.94 -50.51 28.51
CA THR A 160 17.68 -50.57 29.77
C THR A 160 18.01 -52.03 30.08
N GLY A 161 19.30 -52.34 30.11
CA GLY A 161 19.86 -53.55 30.69
C GLY A 161 21.08 -53.18 31.54
N GLU A 162 21.23 -53.92 32.65
CA GLU A 162 22.32 -53.92 33.65
C GLU A 162 22.23 -52.79 34.70
N ARG A 163 22.12 -53.06 36.00
CA ARG A 163 22.64 -54.17 36.83
C ARG A 163 21.65 -54.61 37.89
#